data_AF-A0A1F4DXG6-F1
#
_entry.id   AF-A0A1F4DXG6-F1
#
_cell.length_a   1.000
_cell.length_b   1.000
_cell.length_c   1.000
_cell.angle_alpha   90.00
_cell.angle_beta   90.00
_cell.angle_gamma   90.00
#
_symmetry.space_group_name_H-M   'P 1'
#
loop_
_entity.id
_entity.type
_entity.pdbx_description
1 polymer ?
#
loop_
_entity_poly.entity_id
_entity_poly.type
_entity_poly.pdbx_seq_one_letter_code
_entity_poly.pdbx_strand_id
1 'polypeptide(L)' 'MKNVTITLDAETAAWARVHAAQRNVSLSRFVGELLHQHMRESRDYEEAMRRYFSSKLVIRRRPGERRATREELHDRSGLR' A
#
# COMPACT_ATOMS: atom_id res chain seq x y z
N MET A 1 14.90 23.62 -5.96
CA MET A 1 13.50 23.38 -5.53
C MET A 1 12.56 24.00 -6.54
N LYS A 2 11.38 23.41 -6.77
CA LYS A 2 10.36 23.98 -7.66
C LYS A 2 9.21 24.53 -6.79
N ASN A 3 8.69 25.71 -7.13
CA ASN A 3 7.57 26.31 -6.41
C ASN A 3 6.25 25.87 -7.04
N VAL A 4 5.27 25.56 -6.21
CA VAL A 4 3.92 25.16 -6.65
C VAL A 4 2.91 25.99 -5.88
N THR A 5 1.98 26.61 -6.60
CA THR A 5 0.82 27.28 -6.02
C THR A 5 -0.33 26.28 -6.00
N ILE A 6 -0.95 26.10 -4.84
CA ILE A 6 -2.13 25.24 -4.66
C ILE A 6 -3.28 26.06 -4.09
N THR A 7 -4.48 25.82 -4.60
CA THR A 7 -5.71 26.42 -4.07
C THR A 7 -6.36 25.39 -3.14
N LEU A 8 -6.70 25.83 -1.93
CA LEU A 8 -7.35 25.03 -0.90
C LEU A 8 -8.58 25.79 -0.43
N ASP A 9 -9.62 25.07 0.00
CA ASP A 9 -10.69 25.70 0.77
C ASP A 9 -10.17 26.20 2.13
N ALA A 10 -10.92 27.09 2.76
CA ALA A 10 -10.50 27.75 3.98
C ALA A 10 -10.29 26.77 5.15
N GLU A 11 -11.13 25.73 5.25
CA GLU A 11 -11.08 24.74 6.32
C GLU A 11 -9.82 23.87 6.18
N THR A 12 -9.58 23.33 4.98
CA THR A 12 -8.39 22.52 4.68
C THR A 12 -7.10 23.32 4.90
N ALA A 13 -7.07 24.60 4.49
CA ALA A 13 -5.91 25.45 4.70
C ALA A 13 -5.63 25.69 6.19
N ALA A 14 -6.66 25.90 7.01
CA ALA A 14 -6.53 26.08 8.45
C ALA A 14 -6.03 24.79 9.12
N TRP A 15 -6.65 23.66 8.79
CA TRP A 15 -6.27 22.35 9.29
C TRP A 15 -4.80 22.04 8.98
N ALA A 16 -4.38 22.23 7.72
CA ALA A 16 -3.03 21.92 7.30
C ALA A 16 -1.97 22.76 8.03
N ARG A 17 -2.26 24.03 8.35
CA ARG A 17 -1.36 24.88 9.15
C ARG A 17 -1.23 24.37 10.58
N VAL A 18 -2.34 24.06 11.23
CA VAL A 18 -2.33 23.54 12.62
C VAL A 18 -1.55 22.22 12.67
N HIS A 19 -1.80 21.33 11.70
CA HIS A 19 -1.16 20.02 11.64
C HIS A 19 0.35 20.11 11.37
N ALA A 20 0.77 21.01 10.49
CA ALA A 20 2.19 21.30 10.26
C ALA A 20 2.87 21.86 11.52
N ALA A 21 2.21 22.78 12.22
CA ALA A 21 2.71 23.37 13.47
C ALA A 21 2.83 22.32 14.60
N GLN A 22 1.85 21.42 14.75
CA GLN A 22 1.91 20.32 15.72
C GLN A 22 3.12 19.40 15.50
N ARG A 23 3.56 19.25 14.23
CA ARG A 23 4.73 18.47 13.84
C ARG A 23 6.02 19.28 13.80
N ASN A 24 5.96 20.56 14.19
CA ASN A 24 7.07 21.50 14.18
C ASN A 24 7.77 21.63 12.81
N VAL A 25 6.98 21.58 11.72
CA VAL A 25 7.45 21.72 10.34
C VAL A 25 6.70 22.84 9.61
N SER A 26 7.29 23.37 8.54
CA SER A 26 6.60 24.32 7.69
C SER A 26 5.46 23.66 6.91
N LEU A 27 4.45 24.44 6.54
CA LEU A 27 3.33 23.98 5.72
C LEU A 27 3.82 23.42 4.37
N SER A 28 4.78 24.09 3.73
CA SER A 28 5.36 23.63 2.46
C SER A 28 6.07 22.28 2.59
N ARG A 29 6.79 22.07 3.70
CA ARG A 29 7.43 20.79 4.00
C ARG A 29 6.40 19.70 4.25
N PHE A 30 5.38 19.99 5.07
CA PHE A 30 4.32 19.05 5.38
C PHE A 30 3.57 18.58 4.13
N VAL A 31 3.18 19.50 3.25
CA VAL A 31 2.51 19.16 1.97
C VAL A 31 3.45 18.37 1.06
N GLY A 32 4.73 18.74 1.00
CA GLY A 32 5.73 18.00 0.22
C GLY A 32 5.89 16.54 0.68
N GLU A 33 5.96 16.32 2.00
CA GLU A 33 6.06 14.98 2.59
C GLU A 33 4.79 14.15 2.31
N LEU A 34 3.60 14.77 2.41
CA LEU A 34 2.32 14.11 2.14
C LEU A 34 2.22 13.67 0.66
N LEU A 35 2.62 14.54 -0.27
CA LEU A 35 2.67 14.19 -1.70
C LEU A 35 3.68 13.07 -1.97
N HIS A 36 4.85 13.12 -1.31
CA HIS A 36 5.89 12.10 -1.49
C HIS A 36 5.46 10.72 -0.96
N GLN A 37 4.71 10.70 0.15
CA GLN A 37 4.10 9.48 0.67
C GLN A 37 3.06 8.93 -0.30
N HIS A 38 2.15 9.78 -0.79
CA HIS A 38 1.13 9.35 -1.75
C HIS A 38 1.74 8.78 -3.04
N MET A 39 2.77 9.43 -3.58
CA MET A 39 3.50 8.92 -4.75
C MET A 39 4.12 7.54 -4.52
N ARG A 40 4.65 7.29 -3.31
CA ARG A 40 5.21 5.97 -2.96
C ARG A 40 4.11 4.92 -2.87
N GLU A 41 3.03 5.21 -2.16
CA GLU A 41 1.90 4.29 -2.00
C GLU A 41 1.28 3.92 -3.37
N SER A 42 1.11 4.89 -4.27
CA SER A 42 0.61 4.62 -5.62
C SER A 42 1.56 3.70 -6.42
N ARG A 43 2.88 3.91 -6.30
CA ARG A 43 3.87 3.08 -6.98
C ARG A 43 3.95 1.67 -6.40
N ASP A 44 3.94 1.55 -5.08
CA ASP A 44 3.99 0.27 -4.38
C ASP A 44 2.75 -0.57 -4.73
N TYR A 45 1.58 0.06 -4.81
CA TYR A 45 0.36 -0.60 -5.27
C TYR A 45 0.45 -1.05 -6.73
N GLU A 46 0.87 -0.16 -7.65
CA GLU A 46 1.04 -0.53 -9.05
C GLU A 46 2.05 -1.66 -9.24
N GLU A 47 3.15 -1.65 -8.51
CA GLU A 47 4.16 -2.69 -8.57
C GLU A 47 3.64 -4.01 -8.01
N ALA A 48 2.95 -3.99 -6.86
CA ALA A 48 2.31 -5.17 -6.29
C ALA A 48 1.26 -5.76 -7.25
N MET A 49 0.45 -4.89 -7.88
CA MET A 49 -0.53 -5.28 -8.89
C MET A 49 0.14 -5.92 -10.11
N ARG A 50 1.19 -5.30 -10.66
CA ARG A 50 1.97 -5.86 -11.78
C ARG A 50 2.59 -7.20 -11.41
N ARG A 51 3.17 -7.35 -10.21
CA ARG A 51 3.72 -8.63 -9.73
C ARG A 51 2.62 -9.70 -9.61
N TYR A 52 1.45 -9.36 -9.08
CA TYR A 52 0.33 -10.28 -8.94
C TYR A 52 -0.17 -10.78 -10.31
N PHE A 53 -0.35 -9.89 -11.29
CA PHE A 53 -0.83 -10.27 -12.62
C PHE A 53 0.25 -10.90 -13.52
N SER A 54 1.54 -10.57 -13.32
CA SER A 54 2.65 -11.20 -14.05
C SER A 54 3.04 -12.57 -13.51
N SER A 55 2.67 -12.85 -12.25
CA SER A 55 2.78 -14.18 -11.66
C SER A 55 1.93 -15.17 -12.45
N LYS A 56 2.58 -16.03 -13.24
CA LYS A 56 1.90 -17.22 -13.77
C LYS A 56 1.42 -18.05 -12.58
N LEU A 57 0.13 -18.37 -12.56
CA LEU A 57 -0.42 -19.36 -11.64
C LEU A 57 0.37 -20.66 -11.83
N VAL A 58 1.31 -20.91 -10.93
CA VAL A 58 2.05 -22.17 -10.92
C VAL A 58 1.06 -23.18 -10.36
N ILE A 59 0.35 -23.87 -11.26
CA ILE A 59 -0.41 -25.05 -10.88
C ILE A 59 0.62 -26.09 -10.46
N ARG A 60 0.89 -26.13 -9.16
CA ARG A 60 1.86 -27.02 -8.52
C ARG A 60 1.27 -28.42 -8.33
N ARG A 61 0.44 -28.84 -9.28
CA ARG A 61 -0.35 -30.08 -9.26
C ARG A 61 -0.20 -30.71 -10.62
N ARG A 62 0.08 -32.01 -10.64
CA ARG A 62 0.15 -32.75 -11.90
C ARG A 62 -1.26 -32.90 -12.48
N PRO A 63 -1.43 -32.90 -13.82
CA PRO A 63 -2.71 -33.22 -14.42
C PRO A 63 -3.26 -34.56 -13.87
N GLY A 64 -4.44 -34.54 -13.26
CA GLY A 64 -5.11 -35.74 -12.72
C GLY A 64 -4.88 -36.06 -11.22
N GLU A 65 -3.91 -35.44 -10.55
CA GLU A 65 -3.62 -35.70 -9.12
C GLU A 65 -4.77 -35.20 -8.24
N ARG A 66 -5.49 -35.94 -7.38
CA ARG A 66 -6.66 -35.40 -6.62
C ARG A 66 -6.32 -34.17 -5.73
N ARG A 67 -7.24 -33.20 -5.59
CA ARG A 67 -7.09 -32.12 -4.58
C ARG A 67 -7.25 -32.72 -3.19
N ALA A 68 -6.30 -32.42 -2.29
CA ALA A 68 -6.42 -32.77 -0.89
C ALA A 68 -7.74 -32.22 -0.31
N THR A 69 -8.37 -32.98 0.57
CA THR A 69 -9.57 -32.49 1.29
C THR A 69 -9.17 -31.50 2.38
N ARG A 70 -10.17 -30.78 2.89
CA ARG A 70 -9.96 -29.83 3.98
C ARG A 70 -9.41 -30.53 5.23
N GLU A 71 -9.90 -31.73 5.49
CA GLU A 71 -9.51 -32.56 6.64
C GLU A 71 -8.05 -33.01 6.51
N GLU A 72 -7.63 -33.46 5.32
CA GLU A 72 -6.23 -33.86 5.04
C GLU A 72 -5.24 -32.69 5.17
N LEU A 73 -5.64 -31.47 4.77
CA LEU A 73 -4.79 -30.27 4.87
C LEU A 73 -4.64 -29.73 6.30
N HIS A 74 -5.63 -30.00 7.15
CA HIS A 74 -5.67 -29.47 8.52
C HIS A 74 -5.46 -30.55 9.57
N ASP A 75 -5.17 -31.79 9.18
CA ASP A 75 -4.81 -32.84 10.12
C ASP A 75 -3.48 -32.49 10.81
N ARG A 76 -3.52 -32.46 12.14
CA ARG A 76 -2.39 -32.13 13.03
C ARG A 76 -1.92 -33.36 13.81
N SER A 77 -2.34 -34.54 13.40
CA SER A 77 -2.03 -35.82 14.04
C SER A 77 -0.52 -36.07 14.28
N GLY A 78 0.36 -35.43 13.51
CA GLY A 78 1.84 -35.53 13.65
C GLY A 78 2.56 -34.41 14.41
N LEU A 79 1.85 -33.47 15.07
CA LEU A 79 2.45 -32.34 15.82
C LEU A 79 2.64 -32.62 17.32
N ARG A 80 2.91 -33.88 17.70
CA ARG A 80 3.19 -34.29 19.08
C ARG A 80 4.66 -34.56 19.31
#